data_AF-A0A939HBU7-F1
#
_entry.id   AF-A0A939HBU7-F1
#
_cell.length_a   1.000
_cell.length_b   1.000
_cell.length_c   1.000
_cell.angle_alpha   90.00
_cell.angle_beta   90.00
_cell.angle_gamma   90.00
#
_symmetry.space_group_name_H-M   'P 1'
#
loop_
_entity.id
_entity.type
_entity.pdbx_description
1 polymer ?
#
loop_
_entity_poly.entity_id
_entity_poly.type
_entity_poly.pdbx_seq_one_letter_code
_entity_poly.pdbx_strand_id
1 'polypeptide(L)'
;MSRKVFYFTLILIISSAAFLMYISRRAPEEELEPSIPEREIEEETEEPAEEEMDEEILAMMKLISLRAEEGGLPEVPLVVGHSEKTDVEREYGSPDSQDDTEEGEYAVYLSEHITVGYEDALVTDLRSYDPDLARITYAHITEILGEAPKTSTYTDDENSHLILTYPVSEIYSLKWILDQNSGDPKNPSADHISIVMSEEHPTAVMLKRIHAMSLKEKIGQMVFAGISGITADDSALALITEEKVGGIIFNSPNLKDPEQTRTYVNTLKAANEMNEIPLFFGIDQEGGRVSKIPGDLMDIPSSRKVGEVDDPEFSYELGQALGEIVKAYGFNINFAPVLDINSNPQNPVIGDRSFGDNALRVSSHGIPLMKGLQDAHVIPTIKHFPGHGDTDVDSHLALPVIEKSREDLAALELIPFRNAIEAGADMVMIAHLLLPEIDDKFPSSLSETVIHDMLRAELQYKGVVITDDLMMKAIDANYGLDEAAVLSLKAGSDIVMIAGGYEKVRDVLTALLDAAVSGEIPEERINQSVRRILLLKDKYEITDAPVEEIQTERLNELLEALLNQYMN
;
A
#
# COMPACT_ATOMS: atom_id res chain seq x y z
N MET A 1 2.97 -16.65 -20.90
CA MET A 1 2.92 -15.18 -20.99
C MET A 1 3.03 -14.77 -22.46
N SER A 2 1.98 -14.18 -23.04
CA SER A 2 1.85 -13.96 -24.49
C SER A 2 2.81 -12.88 -24.99
N ARG A 3 3.49 -13.12 -26.12
CA ARG A 3 4.36 -12.17 -26.83
C ARG A 3 3.71 -10.81 -27.09
N LYS A 4 2.38 -10.69 -27.04
CA LYS A 4 1.66 -9.41 -27.18
C LYS A 4 1.81 -8.46 -25.98
N VAL A 5 2.03 -9.00 -24.76
CA VAL A 5 2.21 -8.19 -23.55
C VAL A 5 3.57 -7.49 -23.55
N PHE A 6 4.62 -8.15 -24.06
CA PHE A 6 5.98 -7.59 -24.12
C PHE A 6 6.12 -6.44 -25.13
N TYR A 7 5.39 -6.47 -26.26
CA TYR A 7 5.42 -5.38 -27.25
C TYR A 7 4.66 -4.14 -26.77
N PHE A 8 3.64 -4.29 -25.92
CA PHE A 8 2.90 -3.14 -25.36
C PHE A 8 3.74 -2.39 -24.32
N THR A 9 4.49 -3.11 -23.47
CA THR A 9 5.37 -2.49 -22.47
C THR A 9 6.59 -1.81 -23.11
N LEU A 10 7.11 -2.34 -24.21
CA LEU A 10 8.27 -1.76 -24.91
C LEU A 10 7.91 -0.47 -25.67
N ILE A 11 6.68 -0.34 -26.18
CA ILE A 11 6.23 0.88 -26.87
C ILE A 11 6.03 2.04 -25.87
N LEU A 12 5.56 1.75 -24.64
CA LEU A 12 5.35 2.74 -23.57
C LEU A 12 6.67 3.28 -22.96
N ILE A 13 7.73 2.48 -22.90
CA ILE A 13 9.04 2.93 -22.40
C ILE A 13 9.80 3.77 -23.46
N ILE A 14 9.56 3.51 -24.75
CA ILE A 14 10.18 4.27 -25.84
C ILE A 14 9.49 5.64 -26.03
N SER A 15 8.19 5.78 -25.74
CA SER A 15 7.49 7.06 -25.83
C SER A 15 7.88 8.03 -24.70
N SER A 16 8.08 7.55 -23.47
CA SER A 16 8.48 8.41 -22.33
C SER A 16 9.93 8.88 -22.41
N ALA A 17 10.84 8.04 -22.92
CA ALA A 17 12.25 8.39 -23.10
C ALA A 17 12.51 9.32 -24.31
N ALA A 18 11.70 9.22 -25.38
CA ALA A 18 11.79 10.10 -26.54
C ALA A 18 11.36 11.54 -26.22
N PHE A 19 10.38 11.70 -25.32
CA PHE A 19 9.88 13.01 -24.86
C PHE A 19 10.93 13.80 -24.07
N LEU A 20 11.71 13.12 -23.20
CA LEU A 20 12.79 13.74 -22.42
C LEU A 20 14.03 14.11 -23.25
N MET A 21 14.35 13.38 -24.32
CA MET A 21 15.48 13.71 -25.19
C MET A 21 15.20 14.85 -26.17
N TYR A 22 13.95 15.03 -26.59
CA TYR A 22 13.55 16.09 -27.53
C TYR A 22 13.67 17.50 -26.92
N ILE A 23 13.48 17.64 -25.61
CA ILE A 23 13.49 18.94 -24.89
C ILE A 23 14.94 19.45 -24.62
N SER A 24 15.97 18.60 -24.68
CA SER A 24 17.34 19.00 -24.30
C SER A 24 18.22 19.59 -25.40
N ARG A 25 17.73 19.73 -26.64
CA ARG A 25 18.54 20.23 -27.77
C ARG A 25 17.92 21.41 -28.49
N ARG A 26 18.20 22.63 -28.01
CA ARG A 26 18.39 23.82 -28.86
C ARG A 26 19.14 24.91 -28.09
N ALA A 27 20.40 25.10 -28.44
CA ALA A 27 21.13 26.36 -28.28
C ALA A 27 22.16 26.42 -29.42
N PRO A 28 22.14 27.43 -30.30
CA PRO A 28 23.24 27.65 -31.22
C PRO A 28 24.17 28.74 -30.68
N GLU A 29 25.47 28.46 -30.74
CA GLU A 29 26.56 29.43 -30.54
C GLU A 29 26.62 30.43 -31.72
N GLU A 30 26.81 31.71 -31.40
CA GLU A 30 27.15 32.78 -32.36
C GLU A 30 28.61 32.65 -32.82
N GLU A 31 28.85 32.68 -34.13
CA GLU A 31 30.14 33.10 -34.70
C GLU A 31 29.91 34.19 -35.78
N LEU A 32 30.74 35.23 -35.70
CA LEU A 32 30.73 36.46 -36.49
C LEU A 32 31.68 36.40 -37.70
N GLU A 33 31.36 37.22 -38.72
CA GLU A 33 32.19 37.82 -39.81
C GLU A 33 31.84 37.40 -41.28
N PRO A 34 32.14 38.22 -42.34
CA PRO A 34 31.33 39.37 -42.77
C PRO A 34 30.94 39.41 -44.28
N SER A 35 29.89 40.17 -44.55
CA SER A 35 29.40 40.83 -45.80
C SER A 35 30.06 40.62 -47.19
N ILE A 36 29.24 40.37 -48.23
CA ILE A 36 29.22 41.06 -49.56
C ILE A 36 27.76 41.04 -50.13
N PRO A 37 27.25 42.11 -50.77
CA PRO A 37 25.82 42.25 -51.12
C PRO A 37 25.50 41.94 -52.59
N GLU A 38 24.33 41.34 -52.88
CA GLU A 38 23.71 41.42 -54.21
C GLU A 38 22.18 41.16 -54.21
N ARG A 39 21.42 42.25 -54.40
CA ARG A 39 20.16 42.47 -55.14
C ARG A 39 19.01 41.44 -55.15
N GLU A 40 17.92 41.86 -54.50
CA GLU A 40 16.47 41.73 -54.78
C GLU A 40 15.99 40.85 -55.97
N ILE A 41 15.19 39.83 -55.64
CA ILE A 41 13.90 39.54 -56.31
C ILE A 41 12.90 39.17 -55.20
N GLU A 42 11.89 40.02 -55.02
CA GLU A 42 10.71 39.76 -54.17
C GLU A 42 9.80 38.73 -54.83
N GLU A 43 9.65 37.56 -54.19
CA GLU A 43 8.43 36.75 -54.29
C GLU A 43 7.89 36.62 -52.86
N GLU A 44 6.80 37.33 -52.59
CA GLU A 44 5.98 37.15 -51.39
C GLU A 44 5.38 35.74 -51.42
N THR A 45 6.06 34.80 -50.78
CA THR A 45 5.42 33.63 -50.20
C THR A 45 5.27 33.91 -48.71
N GLU A 46 4.08 34.31 -48.28
CA GLU A 46 3.69 34.21 -46.87
C GLU A 46 3.80 32.73 -46.47
N GLU A 47 4.91 32.37 -45.83
CA GLU A 47 4.92 31.21 -44.94
C GLU A 47 3.88 31.47 -43.84
N PRO A 48 3.02 30.49 -43.50
CA PRO A 48 2.10 30.67 -42.39
C PRO A 48 2.96 30.90 -41.14
N ALA A 49 2.74 32.02 -40.46
CA ALA A 49 3.32 32.24 -39.15
C ALA A 49 2.94 31.03 -38.28
N GLU A 50 3.92 30.26 -37.83
CA GLU A 50 3.74 29.37 -36.69
C GLU A 50 3.31 30.29 -35.54
N GLU A 51 2.02 30.28 -35.20
CA GLU A 51 1.52 30.99 -34.03
C GLU A 51 2.22 30.36 -32.81
N GLU A 52 3.20 31.07 -32.26
CA GLU A 52 3.89 30.68 -31.04
C GLU A 52 2.82 30.53 -29.94
N MET A 53 2.63 29.31 -29.45
CA MET A 53 1.62 29.02 -28.44
C MET A 53 1.92 29.83 -27.17
N ASP A 54 0.91 30.58 -26.72
CA ASP A 54 0.97 31.44 -25.55
C ASP A 54 1.55 30.67 -24.34
N GLU A 55 2.67 31.16 -23.79
CA GLU A 55 3.36 30.54 -22.65
C GLU A 55 2.42 30.37 -21.43
N GLU A 56 1.44 31.27 -21.27
CA GLU A 56 0.44 31.19 -20.20
C GLU A 56 -0.51 30.00 -20.41
N ILE A 57 -0.96 29.78 -21.65
CA ILE A 57 -1.84 28.64 -22.00
C ILE A 57 -1.10 27.33 -21.75
N LEU A 58 0.17 27.24 -22.17
CA LEU A 58 0.99 26.06 -21.94
C LEU A 58 1.20 25.78 -20.44
N ALA A 59 1.43 26.82 -19.64
CA ALA A 59 1.59 26.69 -18.18
C ALA A 59 0.29 26.21 -17.52
N MET A 60 -0.85 26.79 -17.91
CA MET A 60 -2.18 26.41 -17.40
C MET A 60 -2.50 24.95 -17.72
N MET A 61 -2.30 24.52 -18.96
CA MET A 61 -2.54 23.13 -19.35
C MET A 61 -1.63 22.14 -18.63
N LYS A 62 -0.36 22.47 -18.40
CA LYS A 62 0.55 21.65 -17.59
C LYS A 62 0.07 21.51 -16.15
N LEU A 63 -0.41 22.60 -15.54
CA LEU A 63 -0.95 22.56 -14.19
C LEU A 63 -2.22 21.71 -14.11
N ILE A 64 -3.13 21.85 -15.08
CA ILE A 64 -4.33 21.01 -15.20
C ILE A 64 -3.94 19.53 -15.28
N SER A 65 -3.02 19.16 -16.18
CA SER A 65 -2.58 17.77 -16.31
C SER A 65 -1.95 17.24 -15.03
N LEU A 66 -1.06 18.01 -14.40
CA LEU A 66 -0.40 17.61 -13.15
C LEU A 66 -1.42 17.36 -12.02
N ARG A 67 -2.39 18.27 -11.85
CA ARG A 67 -3.43 18.11 -10.83
C ARG A 67 -4.35 16.93 -11.14
N ALA A 68 -4.68 16.72 -12.42
CA ALA A 68 -5.55 15.64 -12.85
C ALA A 68 -4.94 14.25 -12.61
N GLU A 69 -3.61 14.10 -12.72
CA GLU A 69 -2.91 12.85 -12.36
C GLU A 69 -3.15 12.45 -10.89
N GLU A 70 -3.36 13.43 -10.02
CA GLU A 70 -3.67 13.27 -8.59
C GLU A 70 -5.18 13.27 -8.31
N GLY A 71 -6.04 13.31 -9.33
CA GLY A 71 -7.50 13.34 -9.17
C GLY A 71 -8.06 14.71 -8.77
N GLY A 72 -7.26 15.78 -8.85
CA GLY A 72 -7.69 17.15 -8.53
C GLY A 72 -7.75 18.07 -9.74
N LEU A 73 -8.19 19.31 -9.51
CA LEU A 73 -8.15 20.41 -10.49
C LEU A 73 -7.32 21.59 -9.94
N PRO A 74 -6.85 22.52 -10.80
CA PRO A 74 -6.20 23.75 -10.33
C PRO A 74 -7.12 24.55 -9.43
N GLU A 75 -6.56 25.15 -8.37
CA GLU A 75 -7.27 26.01 -7.41
C GLU A 75 -8.46 25.38 -6.67
N VAL A 76 -8.73 24.09 -6.90
CA VAL A 76 -9.75 23.33 -6.18
C VAL A 76 -9.09 22.44 -5.12
N PRO A 77 -9.27 22.70 -3.80
CA PRO A 77 -8.77 21.88 -2.69
C PRO A 77 -9.50 20.53 -2.50
N LEU A 78 -10.18 20.03 -3.53
CA LEU A 78 -10.86 18.73 -3.53
C LEU A 78 -10.11 17.73 -4.41
N VAL A 79 -10.22 16.45 -4.05
CA VAL A 79 -9.61 15.34 -4.79
C VAL A 79 -10.64 14.23 -4.97
N VAL A 80 -10.84 13.82 -6.22
CA VAL A 80 -11.76 12.73 -6.57
C VAL A 80 -11.28 11.40 -5.97
N GLY A 81 -12.20 10.67 -5.36
CA GLY A 81 -11.92 9.39 -4.68
C GLY A 81 -11.30 9.53 -3.28
N HIS A 82 -11.14 10.77 -2.80
CA HIS A 82 -10.59 11.08 -1.48
C HIS A 82 -11.46 12.06 -0.69
N SER A 83 -11.92 13.15 -1.31
CA SER A 83 -12.80 14.12 -0.67
C SER A 83 -14.22 13.59 -0.54
N GLU A 84 -14.88 13.96 0.56
CA GLU A 84 -16.27 13.64 0.80
C GLU A 84 -17.16 14.88 0.75
N LYS A 85 -18.47 14.67 0.64
CA LYS A 85 -19.48 15.74 0.71
C LYS A 85 -19.30 16.64 1.94
N THR A 86 -18.90 16.08 3.08
CA THR A 86 -18.64 16.86 4.30
C THR A 86 -17.41 17.78 4.17
N ASP A 87 -16.40 17.37 3.41
CA ASP A 87 -15.25 18.24 3.09
C ASP A 87 -15.68 19.38 2.18
N VAL A 88 -16.52 19.10 1.18
CA VAL A 88 -17.08 20.13 0.28
C VAL A 88 -17.92 21.13 1.06
N GLU A 89 -18.79 20.66 1.95
CA GLU A 89 -19.61 21.52 2.81
C GLU A 89 -18.76 22.34 3.80
N ARG A 90 -17.64 21.79 4.27
CA ARG A 90 -16.70 22.53 5.14
C ARG A 90 -15.98 23.64 4.38
N GLU A 91 -15.60 23.37 3.13
CA GLU A 91 -14.84 24.31 2.31
C GLU A 91 -15.74 25.40 1.72
N TYR A 92 -16.90 25.03 1.16
CA TYR A 92 -17.73 25.92 0.35
C TYR A 92 -19.12 26.18 0.96
N GLY A 93 -19.51 25.45 1.99
CA GLY A 93 -20.85 25.56 2.56
C GLY A 93 -21.92 24.85 1.72
N SER A 94 -23.14 25.41 1.72
CA SER A 94 -24.28 24.83 1.00
C SER A 94 -24.22 25.20 -0.49
N PRO A 95 -24.58 24.28 -1.40
CA PRO A 95 -24.58 24.54 -2.83
C PRO A 95 -25.70 25.51 -3.24
N ASP A 96 -25.51 26.20 -4.37
CA ASP A 96 -26.52 27.07 -4.98
C ASP A 96 -27.68 26.24 -5.55
N SER A 97 -27.36 25.09 -6.14
CA SER A 97 -28.33 24.11 -6.64
C SER A 97 -27.79 22.70 -6.55
N GLN A 98 -28.70 21.73 -6.49
CA GLN A 98 -28.39 20.32 -6.41
C GLN A 98 -29.39 19.52 -7.22
N ASP A 99 -28.89 18.58 -8.04
CA ASP A 99 -29.71 17.70 -8.88
C ASP A 99 -29.27 16.24 -8.72
N ASP A 100 -30.26 15.35 -8.65
CA ASP A 100 -30.04 13.90 -8.65
C ASP A 100 -30.20 13.36 -10.08
N THR A 101 -29.17 12.71 -10.59
CA THR A 101 -29.15 12.12 -11.94
C THR A 101 -28.97 10.60 -11.86
N GLU A 102 -29.08 9.90 -13.00
CA GLU A 102 -28.71 8.48 -13.06
C GLU A 102 -27.21 8.25 -12.77
N GLU A 103 -26.36 9.26 -12.99
CA GLU A 103 -24.90 9.18 -12.80
C GLU A 103 -24.46 9.60 -11.39
N GLY A 104 -25.38 10.04 -10.53
CA GLY A 104 -25.08 10.47 -9.17
C GLY A 104 -25.73 11.81 -8.79
N GLU A 105 -25.45 12.24 -7.57
CA GLU A 105 -25.86 13.53 -7.01
C GLU A 105 -24.85 14.61 -7.45
N TYR A 106 -25.31 15.74 -7.99
CA TYR A 106 -24.45 16.85 -8.40
C TYR A 106 -24.80 18.13 -7.65
N ALA A 107 -23.80 18.78 -7.07
CA ALA A 107 -23.92 20.05 -6.37
C ALA A 107 -23.15 21.15 -7.10
N VAL A 108 -23.80 22.30 -7.33
CA VAL A 108 -23.24 23.43 -8.07
C VAL A 108 -22.89 24.57 -7.11
N TYR A 109 -21.68 25.11 -7.26
CA TYR A 109 -21.16 26.24 -6.50
C TYR A 109 -20.75 27.34 -7.48
N LEU A 110 -21.65 28.32 -7.69
CA LEU A 110 -21.54 29.31 -8.74
C LEU A 110 -20.44 30.33 -8.48
N SER A 111 -20.20 30.70 -7.22
CA SER A 111 -19.14 31.65 -6.84
C SER A 111 -17.74 31.08 -7.03
N GLU A 112 -17.60 29.77 -6.89
CA GLU A 112 -16.36 29.02 -6.97
C GLU A 112 -16.11 28.46 -8.37
N HIS A 113 -17.08 28.61 -9.28
CA HIS A 113 -17.04 28.07 -10.64
C HIS A 113 -16.80 26.56 -10.66
N ILE A 114 -17.42 25.81 -9.76
CA ILE A 114 -17.29 24.35 -9.70
C ILE A 114 -18.63 23.63 -9.62
N THR A 115 -18.61 22.39 -10.09
CA THR A 115 -19.67 21.40 -9.83
C THR A 115 -19.02 20.15 -9.29
N VAL A 116 -19.61 19.58 -8.24
CA VAL A 116 -19.11 18.37 -7.58
C VAL A 116 -20.15 17.26 -7.70
N GLY A 117 -19.73 16.11 -8.25
CA GLY A 117 -20.53 14.89 -8.35
C GLY A 117 -20.18 13.90 -7.25
N TYR A 118 -21.19 13.27 -6.68
CA TYR A 118 -21.09 12.33 -5.57
C TYR A 118 -21.70 10.97 -5.88
N GLU A 119 -21.08 9.94 -5.31
CA GLU A 119 -21.65 8.61 -5.15
C GLU A 119 -21.49 8.19 -3.68
N ASP A 120 -22.59 7.94 -2.97
CA ASP A 120 -22.59 7.62 -1.53
C ASP A 120 -21.72 8.57 -0.68
N ALA A 121 -21.81 9.87 -0.98
CA ALA A 121 -21.03 10.98 -0.37
C ALA A 121 -19.55 11.09 -0.77
N LEU A 122 -18.98 10.13 -1.51
CA LEU A 122 -17.63 10.24 -2.06
C LEU A 122 -17.65 11.12 -3.31
N VAL A 123 -16.69 12.04 -3.44
CA VAL A 123 -16.52 12.85 -4.65
C VAL A 123 -15.99 11.95 -5.78
N THR A 124 -16.77 11.76 -6.85
CA THR A 124 -16.44 10.89 -8.00
C THR A 124 -16.28 11.66 -9.32
N ASP A 125 -16.81 12.88 -9.40
CA ASP A 125 -16.63 13.83 -10.49
C ASP A 125 -16.38 15.22 -9.91
N LEU A 126 -15.37 15.91 -10.42
CA LEU A 126 -15.10 17.29 -10.06
C LEU A 126 -14.95 18.12 -11.33
N ARG A 127 -15.75 19.19 -11.46
CA ARG A 127 -15.78 20.06 -12.64
C ARG A 127 -15.35 21.47 -12.29
N SER A 128 -14.57 22.10 -13.18
CA SER A 128 -14.18 23.51 -13.08
C SER A 128 -14.62 24.26 -14.33
N TYR A 129 -15.34 25.36 -14.09
CA TYR A 129 -15.83 26.33 -15.06
C TYR A 129 -15.02 27.63 -14.97
N ASP A 130 -13.72 27.53 -14.65
CA ASP A 130 -12.83 28.69 -14.58
C ASP A 130 -12.91 29.47 -15.91
N PRO A 131 -13.25 30.78 -15.88
CA PRO A 131 -13.37 31.59 -17.07
C PRO A 131 -12.13 31.60 -17.98
N ASP A 132 -10.93 31.38 -17.42
CA ASP A 132 -9.69 31.34 -18.20
C ASP A 132 -9.60 30.10 -19.10
N LEU A 133 -10.40 29.06 -18.86
CA LEU A 133 -10.49 27.88 -19.73
C LEU A 133 -10.95 28.23 -21.15
N ALA A 134 -11.74 29.29 -21.33
CA ALA A 134 -12.20 29.73 -22.65
C ALA A 134 -11.05 30.15 -23.59
N ARG A 135 -9.85 30.42 -23.04
CA ARG A 135 -8.62 30.68 -23.81
C ARG A 135 -8.04 29.40 -24.44
N ILE A 136 -8.38 28.22 -23.92
CA ILE A 136 -7.92 26.93 -24.41
C ILE A 136 -8.87 26.45 -25.50
N THR A 137 -8.31 26.10 -26.66
CA THR A 137 -9.07 25.65 -27.84
C THR A 137 -8.77 24.20 -28.16
N TYR A 138 -9.59 23.57 -28.99
CA TYR A 138 -9.35 22.23 -29.52
C TYR A 138 -7.92 22.06 -30.10
N ALA A 139 -7.42 23.05 -30.84
CA ALA A 139 -6.07 23.06 -31.39
C ALA A 139 -5.00 23.02 -30.29
N HIS A 140 -5.11 23.86 -29.25
CA HIS A 140 -4.18 23.83 -28.11
C HIS A 140 -4.15 22.45 -27.45
N ILE A 141 -5.33 21.85 -27.21
CA ILE A 141 -5.46 20.54 -26.58
C ILE A 141 -4.80 19.46 -27.41
N THR A 142 -5.09 19.40 -28.71
CA THR A 142 -4.55 18.38 -29.61
C THR A 142 -3.06 18.57 -29.91
N GLU A 143 -2.56 19.79 -29.89
CA GLU A 143 -1.13 20.08 -30.02
C GLU A 143 -0.34 19.60 -28.80
N ILE A 144 -0.83 19.86 -27.58
CA ILE A 144 -0.11 19.54 -26.34
C ILE A 144 -0.32 18.07 -25.93
N LEU A 145 -1.56 17.57 -25.94
CA LEU A 145 -1.93 16.25 -25.44
C LEU A 145 -2.05 15.19 -26.53
N GLY A 146 -2.01 15.59 -27.80
CA GLY A 146 -2.32 14.71 -28.93
C GLY A 146 -3.82 14.48 -29.11
N GLU A 147 -4.19 13.60 -30.03
CA GLU A 147 -5.59 13.23 -30.26
C GLU A 147 -6.17 12.47 -29.07
N ALA A 148 -7.38 12.84 -28.66
CA ALA A 148 -8.05 12.23 -27.53
C ALA A 148 -8.34 10.74 -27.80
N PRO A 149 -7.97 9.83 -26.89
CA PRO A 149 -8.28 8.39 -27.04
C PRO A 149 -9.78 8.09 -27.15
N LYS A 150 -10.63 8.95 -26.55
CA LYS A 150 -12.08 8.86 -26.62
C LYS A 150 -12.67 10.25 -26.82
N THR A 151 -13.59 10.35 -27.78
CA THR A 151 -14.35 11.56 -28.09
C THR A 151 -15.85 11.24 -28.10
N SER A 152 -16.66 12.13 -27.53
CA SER A 152 -18.13 12.04 -27.59
C SER A 152 -18.73 13.43 -27.77
N THR A 153 -20.02 13.48 -28.11
CA THR A 153 -20.76 14.74 -28.24
C THR A 153 -22.04 14.69 -27.41
N TYR A 154 -22.42 15.80 -26.82
CA TYR A 154 -23.65 15.97 -26.06
C TYR A 154 -24.30 17.29 -26.45
N THR A 155 -25.62 17.40 -26.36
CA THR A 155 -26.36 18.62 -26.67
C THR A 155 -27.31 18.89 -25.51
N ASP A 156 -27.17 20.05 -24.88
CA ASP A 156 -28.15 20.55 -23.91
C ASP A 156 -29.18 21.45 -24.61
N ASP A 157 -30.05 22.11 -23.83
CA ASP A 157 -31.11 22.97 -24.37
C ASP A 157 -30.57 24.19 -25.15
N GLU A 158 -29.31 24.57 -24.96
CA GLU A 158 -28.71 25.80 -25.49
C GLU A 158 -27.50 25.55 -26.41
N ASN A 159 -26.68 24.51 -26.17
CA ASN A 159 -25.39 24.30 -26.81
C ASN A 159 -25.10 22.83 -27.20
N SER A 160 -24.26 22.66 -28.24
CA SER A 160 -23.67 21.36 -28.59
C SER A 160 -22.22 21.33 -28.11
N HIS A 161 -21.86 20.27 -27.41
CA HIS A 161 -20.56 20.11 -26.77
C HIS A 161 -19.78 18.95 -27.40
N LEU A 162 -18.48 19.16 -27.60
CA LEU A 162 -17.51 18.12 -27.93
C LEU A 162 -16.73 17.77 -26.65
N ILE A 163 -16.73 16.49 -26.28
CA ILE A 163 -16.04 16.00 -25.09
C ILE A 163 -14.82 15.20 -25.51
N LEU A 164 -13.63 15.64 -25.09
CA LEU A 164 -12.36 14.93 -25.26
C LEU A 164 -11.96 14.29 -23.94
N THR A 165 -11.79 12.97 -23.90
CA THR A 165 -11.42 12.24 -22.68
C THR A 165 -9.99 11.71 -22.77
N TYR A 166 -9.16 12.09 -21.81
CA TYR A 166 -7.78 11.64 -21.64
C TYR A 166 -7.63 10.85 -20.34
N PRO A 167 -7.17 9.58 -20.38
CA PRO A 167 -6.74 8.89 -19.18
C PRO A 167 -5.45 9.55 -18.69
N VAL A 168 -5.47 10.05 -17.45
CA VAL A 168 -4.32 10.73 -16.82
C VAL A 168 -3.65 9.85 -15.77
N SER A 169 -4.36 8.85 -15.24
CA SER A 169 -3.80 7.80 -14.39
C SER A 169 -4.52 6.47 -14.64
N GLU A 170 -4.18 5.43 -13.86
CA GLU A 170 -4.90 4.16 -13.91
C GLU A 170 -6.38 4.29 -13.50
N ILE A 171 -6.70 5.28 -12.66
CA ILE A 171 -8.05 5.47 -12.11
C ILE A 171 -8.71 6.78 -12.51
N TYR A 172 -7.99 7.75 -13.06
CA TYR A 172 -8.52 9.07 -13.36
C TYR A 172 -8.55 9.37 -14.86
N SER A 173 -9.60 10.06 -15.29
CA SER A 173 -9.74 10.58 -16.65
C SER A 173 -10.10 12.06 -16.61
N LEU A 174 -9.31 12.88 -17.32
CA LEU A 174 -9.58 14.28 -17.54
C LEU A 174 -10.43 14.44 -18.81
N LYS A 175 -11.58 15.08 -18.67
CA LYS A 175 -12.49 15.44 -19.75
C LYS A 175 -12.36 16.93 -20.03
N TRP A 176 -12.19 17.28 -21.30
CA TRP A 176 -12.34 18.64 -21.81
C TRP A 176 -13.68 18.75 -22.51
N ILE A 177 -14.52 19.68 -22.06
CA ILE A 177 -15.83 19.93 -22.65
C ILE A 177 -15.73 21.23 -23.44
N LEU A 178 -15.88 21.13 -24.75
CA LEU A 178 -15.70 22.22 -25.70
C LEU A 178 -17.06 22.65 -26.25
N ASP A 179 -17.40 23.94 -26.15
CA ASP A 179 -18.64 24.48 -26.72
C ASP A 179 -18.49 24.66 -28.23
N GLN A 180 -19.23 23.88 -29.02
CA GLN A 180 -19.18 23.95 -30.48
C GLN A 180 -19.79 25.22 -31.07
N ASN A 181 -20.51 26.00 -30.25
CA ASN A 181 -21.01 27.32 -30.62
C ASN A 181 -20.01 28.44 -30.32
N SER A 182 -18.91 28.14 -29.63
CA SER A 182 -17.87 29.12 -29.33
C SER A 182 -17.00 29.40 -30.56
N GLY A 183 -16.99 30.67 -31.01
CA GLY A 183 -16.05 31.14 -32.04
C GLY A 183 -16.07 30.34 -33.36
N ASP A 184 -14.97 29.63 -33.64
CA ASP A 184 -14.82 28.76 -34.81
C ASP A 184 -15.31 27.34 -34.47
N PRO A 185 -16.37 26.82 -35.12
CA PRO A 185 -16.87 25.46 -34.89
C PRO A 185 -15.84 24.35 -35.13
N LYS A 186 -14.75 24.62 -35.87
CA LYS A 186 -13.65 23.67 -36.06
C LYS A 186 -12.57 23.75 -34.99
N ASN A 187 -12.55 24.84 -34.23
CA ASN A 187 -11.61 25.06 -33.14
C ASN A 187 -12.35 25.62 -31.90
N PRO A 188 -13.33 24.87 -31.35
CA PRO A 188 -14.10 25.34 -30.21
C PRO A 188 -13.22 25.51 -28.97
N SER A 189 -13.59 26.49 -28.14
CA SER A 189 -12.99 26.75 -26.83
C SER A 189 -13.54 25.83 -25.75
N ALA A 190 -12.75 25.60 -24.70
CA ALA A 190 -13.19 24.88 -23.51
C ALA A 190 -14.21 25.70 -22.73
N ASP A 191 -15.37 25.09 -22.49
CA ASP A 191 -16.40 25.58 -21.60
C ASP A 191 -16.04 25.22 -20.15
N HIS A 192 -15.70 23.96 -19.92
CA HIS A 192 -15.24 23.46 -18.63
C HIS A 192 -14.38 22.20 -18.76
N ILE A 193 -13.76 21.82 -17.66
CA ILE A 193 -13.06 20.55 -17.51
C ILE A 193 -13.69 19.72 -16.39
N SER A 194 -13.55 18.41 -16.48
CA SER A 194 -14.04 17.45 -15.48
C SER A 194 -12.99 16.38 -15.23
N ILE A 195 -12.64 16.13 -13.98
CA ILE A 195 -11.83 14.98 -13.57
C ILE A 195 -12.74 13.95 -12.94
N VAL A 196 -12.70 12.72 -13.46
CA VAL A 196 -13.55 11.62 -13.00
C VAL A 196 -12.75 10.40 -12.61
N MET A 197 -13.23 9.67 -11.62
CA MET A 197 -12.69 8.36 -11.25
C MET A 197 -13.39 7.24 -12.03
N SER A 198 -12.63 6.28 -12.53
CA SER A 198 -13.14 5.10 -13.22
C SER A 198 -13.99 4.24 -12.28
N GLU A 199 -15.20 3.89 -12.69
CA GLU A 199 -16.08 3.03 -11.86
C GLU A 199 -15.63 1.57 -11.81
N GLU A 200 -15.02 1.06 -12.88
CA GLU A 200 -14.70 -0.37 -13.02
C GLU A 200 -13.26 -0.72 -12.61
N HIS A 201 -12.38 0.27 -12.43
CA HIS A 201 -10.99 -0.03 -12.10
C HIS A 201 -10.87 -0.63 -10.69
N PRO A 202 -10.14 -1.74 -10.47
CA PRO A 202 -10.07 -2.39 -9.15
C PRO A 202 -9.65 -1.46 -8.01
N THR A 203 -8.74 -0.52 -8.27
CA THR A 203 -8.32 0.47 -7.28
C THR A 203 -9.45 1.45 -6.91
N ALA A 204 -10.29 1.85 -7.86
CA ALA A 204 -11.43 2.72 -7.59
C ALA A 204 -12.53 1.99 -6.81
N VAL A 205 -12.80 0.72 -7.18
CA VAL A 205 -13.67 -0.17 -6.40
C VAL A 205 -13.16 -0.32 -4.96
N MET A 206 -11.85 -0.42 -4.77
CA MET A 206 -11.24 -0.47 -3.45
C MET A 206 -11.46 0.83 -2.66
N LEU A 207 -11.26 1.99 -3.26
CA LEU A 207 -11.47 3.28 -2.60
C LEU A 207 -12.92 3.44 -2.17
N LYS A 208 -13.89 3.10 -3.04
CA LYS A 208 -15.32 3.08 -2.70
C LYS A 208 -15.62 2.13 -1.53
N ARG A 209 -15.02 0.94 -1.53
CA ARG A 209 -15.16 -0.02 -0.43
C ARG A 209 -14.64 0.55 0.90
N ILE A 210 -13.49 1.20 0.90
CA ILE A 210 -12.91 1.84 2.09
C ILE A 210 -13.80 2.98 2.57
N HIS A 211 -14.31 3.79 1.65
CA HIS A 211 -15.24 4.88 1.95
C HIS A 211 -16.52 4.37 2.64
N ALA A 212 -17.07 3.26 2.16
CA ALA A 212 -18.27 2.65 2.74
C ALA A 212 -18.05 2.06 4.14
N MET A 213 -16.80 1.85 4.57
CA MET A 213 -16.49 1.36 5.91
C MET A 213 -16.67 2.46 6.95
N SER A 214 -17.31 2.13 8.06
CA SER A 214 -17.29 3.01 9.24
C SER A 214 -15.87 3.16 9.79
N LEU A 215 -15.61 4.26 10.49
CA LEU A 215 -14.32 4.48 11.16
C LEU A 215 -13.96 3.33 12.12
N LYS A 216 -14.96 2.74 12.79
CA LYS A 216 -14.75 1.56 13.65
C LYS A 216 -14.24 0.37 12.86
N GLU A 217 -14.82 0.08 11.68
CA GLU A 217 -14.36 -1.01 10.83
C GLU A 217 -12.96 -0.75 10.27
N LYS A 218 -12.66 0.50 9.87
CA LYS A 218 -11.33 0.91 9.42
C LYS A 218 -10.27 0.67 10.51
N ILE A 219 -10.53 1.14 11.73
CA ILE A 219 -9.65 0.93 12.89
C ILE A 219 -9.55 -0.56 13.24
N GLY A 220 -10.65 -1.31 13.21
CA GLY A 220 -10.68 -2.75 13.41
C GLY A 220 -9.71 -3.47 12.47
N GLN A 221 -9.70 -3.11 11.18
CA GLN A 221 -8.77 -3.69 10.20
C GLN A 221 -7.28 -3.47 10.54
N MET A 222 -6.96 -2.42 11.29
CA MET A 222 -5.60 -2.06 11.71
C MET A 222 -5.15 -2.75 13.00
N VAL A 223 -5.93 -3.70 13.53
CA VAL A 223 -5.59 -4.44 14.76
C VAL A 223 -5.52 -5.94 14.50
N PHE A 224 -4.41 -6.53 14.95
CA PHE A 224 -4.20 -7.97 15.01
C PHE A 224 -4.35 -8.46 16.45
N ALA A 225 -5.40 -9.21 16.74
CA ALA A 225 -5.81 -9.50 18.10
C ALA A 225 -5.39 -10.90 18.58
N GLY A 226 -4.88 -10.97 19.81
CA GLY A 226 -4.67 -12.21 20.53
C GLY A 226 -5.97 -12.80 21.07
N ILE A 227 -6.00 -14.13 21.13
CA ILE A 227 -7.12 -14.90 21.67
C ILE A 227 -6.64 -15.87 22.76
N SER A 228 -7.55 -16.25 23.64
CA SER A 228 -7.26 -17.14 24.77
C SER A 228 -7.87 -18.52 24.57
N GLY A 229 -7.38 -19.50 25.34
CA GLY A 229 -7.91 -20.86 25.35
C GLY A 229 -7.73 -21.61 24.03
N ILE A 230 -8.33 -22.80 23.96
CA ILE A 230 -8.26 -23.76 22.84
C ILE A 230 -9.60 -23.87 22.07
N THR A 231 -10.52 -22.94 22.29
CA THR A 231 -11.84 -22.87 21.66
C THR A 231 -12.26 -21.42 21.56
N ALA A 232 -13.08 -21.07 20.56
CA ALA A 232 -13.67 -19.74 20.45
C ALA A 232 -14.70 -19.55 21.56
N ASP A 233 -14.37 -18.75 22.56
CA ASP A 233 -15.29 -18.28 23.58
C ASP A 233 -15.98 -16.98 23.14
N ASP A 234 -16.95 -16.52 23.93
CA ASP A 234 -17.72 -15.30 23.62
C ASP A 234 -16.80 -14.08 23.44
N SER A 235 -15.68 -14.02 24.17
CA SER A 235 -14.69 -12.96 24.05
C SER A 235 -13.97 -13.00 22.70
N ALA A 236 -13.52 -14.17 22.24
CA ALA A 236 -12.92 -14.31 20.92
C ALA A 236 -13.91 -13.99 19.79
N LEU A 237 -15.17 -14.38 19.94
CA LEU A 237 -16.22 -14.08 18.97
C LEU A 237 -16.52 -12.57 18.92
N ALA A 238 -16.61 -11.89 20.07
CA ALA A 238 -16.87 -10.46 20.16
C ALA A 238 -15.77 -9.61 19.50
N LEU A 239 -14.50 -10.06 19.51
CA LEU A 239 -13.43 -9.38 18.75
C LEU A 239 -13.78 -9.26 17.25
N ILE A 240 -14.44 -10.26 16.71
CA ILE A 240 -14.79 -10.34 15.28
C ILE A 240 -16.13 -9.67 15.01
N THR A 241 -17.16 -10.04 15.78
CA THR A 241 -18.54 -9.61 15.50
C THR A 241 -18.80 -8.17 15.92
N GLU A 242 -18.24 -7.74 17.04
CA GLU A 242 -18.46 -6.41 17.62
C GLU A 242 -17.30 -5.46 17.34
N GLU A 243 -16.06 -5.92 17.53
CA GLU A 243 -14.86 -5.10 17.44
C GLU A 243 -14.20 -5.07 16.05
N LYS A 244 -14.67 -5.90 15.11
CA LYS A 244 -14.32 -5.87 13.69
C LYS A 244 -12.82 -5.99 13.40
N VAL A 245 -12.09 -6.73 14.25
CA VAL A 245 -10.63 -6.87 14.12
C VAL A 245 -10.23 -7.41 12.74
N GLY A 246 -9.11 -6.93 12.21
CA GLY A 246 -8.61 -7.27 10.88
C GLY A 246 -7.95 -8.65 10.81
N GLY A 247 -7.47 -9.14 11.95
CA GLY A 247 -6.84 -10.45 12.06
C GLY A 247 -6.68 -10.98 13.48
N ILE A 248 -6.38 -12.27 13.58
CA ILE A 248 -6.19 -13.03 14.82
C ILE A 248 -4.82 -13.71 14.82
N ILE A 249 -4.04 -13.50 15.88
CA ILE A 249 -2.75 -14.18 16.11
C ILE A 249 -2.93 -15.39 17.01
N PHE A 250 -2.43 -16.54 16.54
CA PHE A 250 -2.42 -17.79 17.28
C PHE A 250 -1.05 -18.10 17.89
N ASN A 251 -1.07 -18.55 19.14
CA ASN A 251 0.09 -19.02 19.87
C ASN A 251 -0.05 -20.50 20.27
N SER A 252 1.05 -21.17 20.64
CA SER A 252 1.01 -22.58 21.05
C SER A 252 -0.06 -22.90 22.11
N PRO A 253 -0.35 -22.04 23.12
CA PRO A 253 -1.42 -22.32 24.07
C PRO A 253 -2.83 -22.40 23.47
N ASN A 254 -3.03 -21.89 22.26
CA ASN A 254 -4.30 -21.96 21.53
C ASN A 254 -4.48 -23.26 20.74
N LEU A 255 -3.38 -24.00 20.52
CA LEU A 255 -3.28 -25.07 19.54
C LEU A 255 -2.89 -26.38 20.23
N LYS A 256 -3.83 -27.33 20.25
CA LYS A 256 -3.67 -28.61 20.94
C LYS A 256 -3.42 -29.75 19.95
N ASP A 257 -4.29 -29.88 18.95
CA ASP A 257 -4.23 -30.93 17.93
C ASP A 257 -4.88 -30.42 16.62
N PRO A 258 -4.67 -31.12 15.49
CA PRO A 258 -5.17 -30.65 14.18
C PRO A 258 -6.68 -30.44 14.15
N GLU A 259 -7.47 -31.37 14.69
CA GLU A 259 -8.93 -31.28 14.64
C GLU A 259 -9.48 -30.18 15.54
N GLN A 260 -8.90 -29.98 16.72
CA GLN A 260 -9.22 -28.82 17.55
C GLN A 260 -8.87 -27.51 16.85
N THR A 261 -7.70 -27.43 16.20
CA THR A 261 -7.27 -26.20 15.49
C THR A 261 -8.22 -25.86 14.35
N ARG A 262 -8.53 -26.84 13.51
CA ARG A 262 -9.52 -26.71 12.43
C ARG A 262 -10.87 -26.23 12.94
N THR A 263 -11.37 -26.83 14.02
CA THR A 263 -12.64 -26.44 14.64
C THR A 263 -12.60 -24.99 15.13
N TYR A 264 -11.51 -24.60 15.77
CA TYR A 264 -11.32 -23.25 16.30
C TYR A 264 -11.31 -22.22 15.15
N VAL A 265 -10.45 -22.41 14.16
CA VAL A 265 -10.35 -21.50 13.01
C VAL A 265 -11.68 -21.41 12.25
N ASN A 266 -12.36 -22.52 12.01
CA ASN A 266 -13.66 -22.53 11.33
C ASN A 266 -14.76 -21.80 12.11
N THR A 267 -14.71 -21.86 13.44
CA THR A 267 -15.66 -21.12 14.29
C THR A 267 -15.43 -19.61 14.19
N LEU A 268 -14.16 -19.17 14.18
CA LEU A 268 -13.83 -17.75 14.00
C LEU A 268 -14.17 -17.24 12.60
N LYS A 269 -13.89 -18.04 11.55
CA LYS A 269 -14.31 -17.75 10.18
C LYS A 269 -15.82 -17.59 10.05
N ALA A 270 -16.59 -18.51 10.65
CA ALA A 270 -18.05 -18.42 10.67
C ALA A 270 -18.55 -17.18 11.43
N ALA A 271 -17.87 -16.77 12.50
CA ALA A 271 -18.21 -15.55 13.23
C ALA A 271 -18.06 -14.26 12.38
N ASN A 272 -17.24 -14.31 11.32
CA ASN A 272 -17.03 -13.20 10.41
C ASN A 272 -18.08 -13.12 9.27
N GLU A 273 -19.09 -14.00 9.22
CA GLU A 273 -20.03 -14.11 8.09
C GLU A 273 -20.78 -12.82 7.74
N MET A 274 -20.99 -11.93 8.73
CA MET A 274 -21.68 -10.65 8.57
C MET A 274 -20.74 -9.51 8.19
N ASN A 275 -19.43 -9.74 8.17
CA ASN A 275 -18.43 -8.76 7.77
C ASN A 275 -18.00 -9.06 6.32
N GLU A 276 -17.87 -8.02 5.49
CA GLU A 276 -17.49 -8.21 4.09
C GLU A 276 -16.02 -8.56 3.89
N ILE A 277 -15.16 -8.16 4.85
CA ILE A 277 -13.71 -8.30 4.75
C ILE A 277 -13.26 -9.55 5.52
N PRO A 278 -12.58 -10.51 4.86
CA PRO A 278 -12.17 -11.75 5.50
C PRO A 278 -11.03 -11.53 6.49
N LEU A 279 -10.87 -12.46 7.44
CA LEU A 279 -9.88 -12.33 8.51
C LEU A 279 -8.47 -12.72 8.08
N PHE A 280 -7.48 -11.99 8.57
CA PHE A 280 -6.12 -12.53 8.66
C PHE A 280 -6.01 -13.51 9.83
N PHE A 281 -5.27 -14.59 9.62
CA PHE A 281 -4.94 -15.59 10.61
C PHE A 281 -3.44 -15.82 10.58
N GLY A 282 -2.77 -15.36 11.64
CA GLY A 282 -1.30 -15.33 11.73
C GLY A 282 -0.74 -16.32 12.74
N ILE A 283 0.46 -16.81 12.46
CA ILE A 283 1.23 -17.69 13.35
C ILE A 283 2.73 -17.49 13.14
N ASP A 284 3.53 -17.72 14.18
CA ASP A 284 5.00 -17.85 14.04
C ASP A 284 5.37 -19.32 13.81
N GLN A 285 5.51 -19.70 12.54
CA GLN A 285 6.00 -21.00 12.12
C GLN A 285 7.32 -20.80 11.35
N GLU A 286 8.39 -20.49 12.09
CA GLU A 286 9.73 -20.21 11.53
C GLU A 286 10.53 -21.49 11.27
N GLY A 287 10.29 -22.54 12.07
CA GLY A 287 11.13 -23.72 12.16
C GLY A 287 11.99 -23.73 13.43
N GLY A 288 12.67 -24.85 13.69
CA GLY A 288 13.42 -25.04 14.93
C GLY A 288 12.55 -24.82 16.17
N ARG A 289 13.08 -24.06 17.14
CA ARG A 289 12.39 -23.80 18.41
C ARG A 289 11.15 -22.89 18.30
N VAL A 290 10.94 -22.22 17.17
CA VAL A 290 9.75 -21.39 16.90
C VAL A 290 8.88 -22.11 15.87
N SER A 291 8.28 -23.21 16.32
CA SER A 291 7.35 -24.04 15.57
C SER A 291 6.11 -24.25 16.45
N LYS A 292 4.99 -23.62 16.08
CA LYS A 292 3.79 -23.54 16.92
C LYS A 292 2.68 -24.52 16.51
N ILE A 293 2.70 -25.01 15.27
CA ILE A 293 1.65 -25.89 14.72
C ILE A 293 1.70 -27.28 15.37
N PRO A 294 0.57 -27.82 15.87
CA PRO A 294 0.50 -29.13 16.53
C PRO A 294 0.30 -30.27 15.53
N GLY A 295 0.38 -31.53 15.98
CA GLY A 295 0.01 -32.71 15.17
C GLY A 295 1.17 -33.62 14.79
N ASP A 296 2.19 -33.73 15.65
CA ASP A 296 3.37 -34.60 15.45
C ASP A 296 4.01 -34.42 14.05
N LEU A 297 4.10 -33.15 13.63
CA LEU A 297 4.81 -32.81 12.40
C LEU A 297 6.31 -33.10 12.55
N MET A 298 6.94 -33.50 11.46
CA MET A 298 8.38 -33.69 11.41
C MET A 298 9.10 -32.38 11.78
N ASP A 299 10.20 -32.51 12.53
CA ASP A 299 10.98 -31.36 12.99
C ASP A 299 11.50 -30.54 11.81
N ILE A 300 11.00 -29.31 11.69
CA ILE A 300 11.49 -28.34 10.71
C ILE A 300 12.83 -27.79 11.20
N PRO A 301 13.89 -27.77 10.37
CA PRO A 301 15.20 -27.25 10.77
C PRO A 301 15.12 -25.76 11.15
N SER A 302 15.92 -25.35 12.14
CA SER A 302 16.13 -23.93 12.45
C SER A 302 16.74 -23.20 11.25
N SER A 303 16.46 -21.91 11.07
CA SER A 303 17.03 -21.09 9.99
C SER A 303 18.56 -21.16 9.94
N ARG A 304 19.27 -21.27 11.07
CA ARG A 304 20.72 -21.49 11.09
C ARG A 304 21.14 -22.74 10.32
N LYS A 305 20.48 -23.88 10.59
CA LYS A 305 20.77 -25.14 9.89
C LYS A 305 20.49 -25.03 8.39
N VAL A 306 19.43 -24.34 8.02
CA VAL A 306 19.10 -24.05 6.61
C VAL A 306 20.22 -23.22 5.96
N GLY A 307 20.69 -22.17 6.63
CA GLY A 307 21.81 -21.36 6.15
C GLY A 307 23.17 -22.07 6.18
N GLU A 308 23.33 -23.12 7.00
CA GLU A 308 24.53 -23.97 7.01
C GLU A 308 24.56 -24.97 5.84
N VAL A 309 23.40 -25.39 5.33
CA VAL A 309 23.31 -26.16 4.08
C VAL A 309 23.76 -25.31 2.87
N ASP A 310 23.58 -23.99 2.95
CA ASP A 310 24.04 -23.00 1.95
C ASP A 310 23.47 -23.24 0.54
N ASP A 311 22.25 -23.79 0.47
CA ASP A 311 21.45 -23.94 -0.75
C ASP A 311 20.19 -23.04 -0.74
N PRO A 312 20.14 -21.99 -1.57
CA PRO A 312 18.96 -21.14 -1.73
C PRO A 312 17.70 -21.87 -2.21
N GLU A 313 17.85 -22.93 -3.01
CA GLU A 313 16.70 -23.71 -3.51
C GLU A 313 16.05 -24.48 -2.38
N PHE A 314 16.86 -25.05 -1.47
CA PHE A 314 16.35 -25.65 -0.23
C PHE A 314 15.53 -24.65 0.58
N SER A 315 15.97 -23.40 0.65
CA SER A 315 15.26 -22.36 1.41
C SER A 315 13.92 -22.00 0.75
N TYR A 316 13.89 -21.95 -0.59
CA TYR A 316 12.65 -21.77 -1.35
C TYR A 316 11.66 -22.92 -1.14
N GLU A 317 12.10 -24.16 -1.37
CA GLU A 317 11.25 -25.35 -1.20
C GLU A 317 10.77 -25.50 0.25
N LEU A 318 11.61 -25.14 1.24
CA LEU A 318 11.20 -25.09 2.64
C LEU A 318 10.14 -24.00 2.89
N GLY A 319 10.27 -22.84 2.26
CA GLY A 319 9.23 -21.80 2.27
C GLY A 319 7.90 -22.30 1.72
N GLN A 320 7.93 -23.07 0.62
CA GLN A 320 6.72 -23.69 0.07
C GLN A 320 6.12 -24.71 1.03
N ALA A 321 6.95 -25.59 1.61
CA ALA A 321 6.52 -26.57 2.60
C ALA A 321 5.86 -25.92 3.84
N LEU A 322 6.49 -24.86 4.37
CA LEU A 322 5.92 -24.06 5.46
C LEU A 322 4.58 -23.45 5.06
N GLY A 323 4.48 -22.91 3.84
CA GLY A 323 3.24 -22.33 3.32
C GLY A 323 2.12 -23.37 3.22
N GLU A 324 2.40 -24.58 2.71
CA GLU A 324 1.43 -25.68 2.67
C GLU A 324 0.94 -26.08 4.07
N ILE A 325 1.85 -26.17 5.05
CA ILE A 325 1.50 -26.49 6.44
C ILE A 325 0.64 -25.39 7.04
N VAL A 326 1.08 -24.13 6.96
CA VAL A 326 0.36 -22.98 7.54
C VAL A 326 -1.05 -22.87 6.93
N LYS A 327 -1.16 -23.01 5.60
CA LYS A 327 -2.44 -22.97 4.88
C LYS A 327 -3.35 -24.14 5.23
N ALA A 328 -2.81 -25.35 5.42
CA ALA A 328 -3.61 -26.53 5.80
C ALA A 328 -4.33 -26.33 7.15
N TYR A 329 -3.77 -25.54 8.06
CA TYR A 329 -4.38 -25.21 9.35
C TYR A 329 -5.29 -23.98 9.28
N GLY A 330 -5.46 -23.39 8.09
CA GLY A 330 -6.32 -22.23 7.85
C GLY A 330 -5.70 -20.88 8.14
N PHE A 331 -4.41 -20.84 8.46
CA PHE A 331 -3.65 -19.60 8.60
C PHE A 331 -3.26 -19.07 7.21
N ASN A 332 -3.19 -17.75 7.07
CA ASN A 332 -2.88 -17.09 5.81
C ASN A 332 -1.71 -16.10 5.93
N ILE A 333 -1.21 -15.86 7.14
CA ILE A 333 0.04 -15.15 7.41
C ILE A 333 0.98 -16.09 8.17
N ASN A 334 2.23 -16.17 7.72
CA ASN A 334 3.31 -16.70 8.53
C ASN A 334 4.26 -15.56 8.90
N PHE A 335 4.54 -15.39 10.19
CA PHE A 335 5.52 -14.43 10.68
C PHE A 335 6.94 -14.98 10.50
N ALA A 336 7.32 -15.20 9.24
CA ALA A 336 8.62 -15.65 8.77
C ALA A 336 8.84 -15.11 7.35
N PRO A 337 10.09 -14.96 6.89
CA PRO A 337 11.36 -15.31 7.55
C PRO A 337 11.91 -14.24 8.51
N VAL A 338 12.78 -14.68 9.41
CA VAL A 338 13.66 -13.80 10.20
C VAL A 338 14.85 -13.38 9.32
N LEU A 339 14.99 -12.08 9.10
CA LEU A 339 16.06 -11.44 8.33
C LEU A 339 17.10 -10.74 9.22
N ASP A 340 17.03 -10.94 10.53
CA ASP A 340 18.06 -10.47 11.44
C ASP A 340 19.39 -11.18 11.17
N ILE A 341 20.48 -10.42 11.18
CA ILE A 341 21.84 -10.96 11.08
C ILE A 341 22.34 -11.21 12.49
N ASN A 342 22.64 -12.46 12.86
CA ASN A 342 23.12 -12.78 14.20
C ASN A 342 24.61 -12.38 14.38
N SER A 343 24.89 -11.08 14.31
CA SER A 343 26.22 -10.47 14.43
C SER A 343 26.75 -10.52 15.86
N ASN A 344 25.87 -10.48 16.86
CA ASN A 344 26.23 -10.67 18.26
C ASN A 344 26.09 -12.15 18.66
N PRO A 345 27.20 -12.88 18.93
CA PRO A 345 27.13 -14.28 19.34
C PRO A 345 26.46 -14.51 20.70
N GLN A 346 26.31 -13.46 21.51
CA GLN A 346 25.62 -13.50 22.82
C GLN A 346 24.13 -13.14 22.72
N ASN A 347 23.61 -12.92 21.51
CA ASN A 347 22.20 -12.57 21.33
C ASN A 347 21.28 -13.69 21.88
N PRO A 348 20.43 -13.38 22.88
CA PRO A 348 19.59 -14.39 23.53
C PRO A 348 18.29 -14.70 22.76
N VAL A 349 17.91 -13.85 21.78
CA VAL A 349 16.59 -13.88 21.12
C VAL A 349 16.65 -14.43 19.71
N ILE A 350 17.61 -14.01 18.90
CA ILE A 350 17.73 -14.40 17.49
C ILE A 350 18.48 -15.72 17.39
N GLY A 351 19.79 -15.74 17.63
CA GLY A 351 20.56 -16.97 17.75
C GLY A 351 20.40 -17.89 16.53
N ASP A 352 19.74 -19.04 16.72
CA ASP A 352 19.49 -20.06 15.71
C ASP A 352 18.31 -19.75 14.77
N ARG A 353 17.53 -18.70 15.06
CA ARG A 353 16.45 -18.17 14.21
C ARG A 353 16.99 -17.34 13.03
N SER A 354 18.25 -16.92 13.06
CA SER A 354 18.89 -16.30 11.89
C SER A 354 19.52 -17.37 11.00
N PHE A 355 19.49 -17.13 9.69
CA PHE A 355 20.22 -17.94 8.71
C PHE A 355 21.74 -17.80 8.83
N GLY A 356 22.25 -16.73 9.45
CA GLY A 356 23.69 -16.52 9.53
C GLY A 356 24.11 -15.25 10.27
N ASP A 357 25.41 -15.02 10.26
CA ASP A 357 26.09 -13.90 10.91
C ASP A 357 26.52 -12.80 9.92
N ASN A 358 26.13 -12.93 8.66
CA ASN A 358 26.44 -11.96 7.61
C ASN A 358 25.26 -11.73 6.66
N ALA A 359 25.20 -10.52 6.09
CA ALA A 359 24.10 -10.06 5.25
C ALA A 359 23.89 -10.91 3.99
N LEU A 360 24.96 -11.43 3.39
CA LEU A 360 24.88 -12.23 2.16
C LEU A 360 24.11 -13.52 2.41
N ARG A 361 24.51 -14.29 3.45
CA ARG A 361 23.84 -15.53 3.81
C ARG A 361 22.38 -15.30 4.21
N VAL A 362 22.12 -14.27 5.02
CA VAL A 362 20.73 -13.97 5.43
C VAL A 362 19.86 -13.60 4.24
N SER A 363 20.39 -12.82 3.29
CA SER A 363 19.66 -12.50 2.04
C SER A 363 19.46 -13.72 1.15
N SER A 364 20.49 -14.55 0.96
CA SER A 364 20.46 -15.69 0.04
C SER A 364 19.54 -16.82 0.50
N HIS A 365 19.11 -16.85 1.76
CA HIS A 365 18.18 -17.85 2.28
C HIS A 365 16.83 -17.26 2.69
N GLY A 366 16.83 -16.09 3.32
CA GLY A 366 15.60 -15.42 3.73
C GLY A 366 14.72 -15.06 2.53
N ILE A 367 15.29 -14.52 1.46
CA ILE A 367 14.50 -14.08 0.29
C ILE A 367 13.88 -15.29 -0.45
N PRO A 368 14.60 -16.39 -0.73
CA PRO A 368 13.97 -17.59 -1.28
C PRO A 368 12.89 -18.17 -0.37
N LEU A 369 13.09 -18.24 0.95
CA LEU A 369 12.05 -18.72 1.87
C LEU A 369 10.80 -17.84 1.80
N MET A 370 10.98 -16.52 1.83
CA MET A 370 9.90 -15.56 1.61
C MET A 370 9.16 -15.87 0.30
N LYS A 371 9.88 -16.08 -0.81
CA LYS A 371 9.28 -16.41 -2.11
C LYS A 371 8.50 -17.72 -2.10
N GLY A 372 9.01 -18.75 -1.42
CA GLY A 372 8.30 -20.02 -1.26
C GLY A 372 6.96 -19.86 -0.54
N LEU A 373 6.91 -19.03 0.51
CA LEU A 373 5.65 -18.69 1.20
C LEU A 373 4.67 -17.96 0.27
N GLN A 374 5.16 -16.96 -0.48
CA GLN A 374 4.33 -16.22 -1.46
C GLN A 374 3.71 -17.17 -2.48
N ASP A 375 4.50 -18.08 -3.06
CA ASP A 375 4.04 -19.03 -4.08
C ASP A 375 3.06 -20.07 -3.50
N ALA A 376 3.19 -20.43 -2.22
CA ALA A 376 2.23 -21.22 -1.49
C ALA A 376 0.93 -20.46 -1.11
N HIS A 377 0.83 -19.18 -1.51
CA HIS A 377 -0.26 -18.27 -1.19
C HIS A 377 -0.44 -18.07 0.33
N VAL A 378 0.68 -17.92 1.04
CA VAL A 378 0.74 -17.48 2.43
C VAL A 378 1.55 -16.21 2.50
N ILE A 379 1.04 -15.19 3.17
CA ILE A 379 1.70 -13.89 3.29
C ILE A 379 2.95 -14.06 4.19
N PRO A 380 4.17 -13.84 3.66
CA PRO A 380 5.36 -13.82 4.48
C PRO A 380 5.49 -12.48 5.20
N THR A 381 6.11 -12.50 6.37
CA THR A 381 6.45 -11.29 7.12
C THR A 381 7.94 -11.28 7.43
N ILE A 382 8.68 -10.36 6.79
CA ILE A 382 10.11 -10.21 7.06
C ILE A 382 10.32 -9.46 8.38
N LYS A 383 11.20 -9.97 9.24
CA LYS A 383 11.35 -9.45 10.61
C LYS A 383 12.76 -9.61 11.19
N HIS A 384 13.18 -8.82 12.17
CA HIS A 384 12.44 -7.75 12.85
C HIS A 384 13.12 -6.42 12.51
N PHE A 385 12.48 -5.60 11.68
CA PHE A 385 13.06 -4.35 11.19
C PHE A 385 13.27 -3.36 12.36
N PRO A 386 14.39 -2.60 12.42
CA PRO A 386 15.46 -2.50 11.42
C PRO A 386 16.60 -3.53 11.57
N GLY A 387 16.51 -4.48 12.50
CA GLY A 387 17.49 -5.55 12.72
C GLY A 387 17.77 -5.80 14.20
N HIS A 388 17.30 -6.92 14.73
CA HIS A 388 17.41 -7.32 16.15
C HIS A 388 18.65 -8.18 16.46
N GLY A 389 19.41 -8.54 15.44
CA GLY A 389 20.47 -9.53 15.56
C GLY A 389 21.72 -9.10 16.35
N ASP A 390 21.89 -7.80 16.62
CA ASP A 390 23.01 -7.25 17.39
C ASP A 390 22.66 -6.85 18.83
N THR A 391 21.58 -7.39 19.40
CA THR A 391 21.19 -7.13 20.80
C THR A 391 21.82 -8.13 21.78
N ASP A 392 22.05 -7.70 23.02
CA ASP A 392 22.38 -8.56 24.17
C ASP A 392 21.23 -8.63 25.20
N VAL A 393 20.14 -7.89 24.96
CA VAL A 393 18.93 -7.84 25.80
C VAL A 393 17.75 -8.44 25.05
N ASP A 394 16.95 -9.26 25.75
CA ASP A 394 15.71 -9.82 25.22
C ASP A 394 14.56 -8.81 25.32
N SER A 395 13.94 -8.46 24.18
CA SER A 395 12.79 -7.56 24.10
C SER A 395 11.54 -8.07 24.82
N HIS A 396 11.44 -9.37 25.09
CA HIS A 396 10.39 -9.94 25.94
C HIS A 396 10.60 -9.61 27.43
N LEU A 397 11.81 -9.18 27.81
CA LEU A 397 12.21 -8.95 29.20
C LEU A 397 12.44 -7.48 29.51
N ALA A 398 13.02 -6.71 28.59
CA ALA A 398 13.31 -5.28 28.72
C ALA A 398 13.52 -4.65 27.34
N LEU A 399 13.52 -3.32 27.24
CA LEU A 399 13.78 -2.61 25.99
C LEU A 399 15.27 -2.72 25.58
N PRO A 400 15.61 -3.37 24.45
CA PRO A 400 16.99 -3.41 23.97
C PRO A 400 17.38 -2.05 23.40
N VAL A 401 18.63 -1.64 23.67
CA VAL A 401 19.22 -0.41 23.20
C VAL A 401 20.39 -0.76 22.29
N ILE A 402 20.43 -0.22 21.08
CA ILE A 402 21.50 -0.43 20.12
C ILE A 402 22.13 0.93 19.79
N GLU A 403 23.42 1.09 20.12
CA GLU A 403 24.20 2.31 19.82
C GLU A 403 24.80 2.20 18.41
N LYS A 404 23.95 2.31 17.39
CA LYS A 404 24.35 2.32 15.98
C LYS A 404 23.79 3.54 15.27
N SER A 405 24.63 4.13 14.42
CA SER A 405 24.23 5.18 13.49
C SER A 405 23.36 4.62 12.36
N ARG A 406 22.71 5.52 11.61
CA ARG A 406 21.97 5.17 10.39
C ARG A 406 22.88 4.50 9.35
N GLU A 407 24.12 4.99 9.22
CA GLU A 407 25.12 4.45 8.31
C GLU A 407 25.57 3.04 8.70
N ASP A 408 25.72 2.77 10.00
CA ASP A 408 26.08 1.44 10.49
C ASP A 408 24.98 0.41 10.18
N LEU A 409 23.71 0.76 10.45
CA LEU A 409 22.57 -0.10 10.09
C LEU A 409 22.49 -0.30 8.57
N ALA A 410 22.71 0.74 7.79
CA ALA A 410 22.71 0.65 6.32
C ALA A 410 23.82 -0.24 5.76
N ALA A 411 24.94 -0.37 6.48
CA ALA A 411 26.10 -1.18 6.10
C ALA A 411 25.98 -2.66 6.50
N LEU A 412 25.02 -3.02 7.36
CA LEU A 412 24.83 -4.41 7.81
C LEU A 412 23.36 -4.80 7.92
N GLU A 413 22.66 -4.37 8.97
CA GLU A 413 21.32 -4.84 9.34
C GLU A 413 20.26 -4.61 8.25
N LEU A 414 20.31 -3.47 7.55
CA LEU A 414 19.30 -3.11 6.55
C LEU A 414 19.52 -3.80 5.19
N ILE A 415 20.64 -4.49 4.97
CA ILE A 415 20.94 -5.12 3.68
C ILE A 415 19.90 -6.21 3.36
N PRO A 416 19.61 -7.20 4.23
CA PRO A 416 18.58 -8.20 3.94
C PRO A 416 17.18 -7.62 3.74
N PHE A 417 16.79 -6.61 4.53
CA PHE A 417 15.48 -5.95 4.39
C PHE A 417 15.35 -5.23 3.05
N ARG A 418 16.35 -4.45 2.65
CA ARG A 418 16.38 -3.77 1.34
C ARG A 418 16.26 -4.77 0.21
N ASN A 419 17.07 -5.83 0.24
CA ASN A 419 17.04 -6.87 -0.79
C ASN A 419 15.67 -7.59 -0.83
N ALA A 420 15.03 -7.84 0.32
CA ALA A 420 13.71 -8.45 0.37
C ALA A 420 12.60 -7.51 -0.14
N ILE A 421 12.68 -6.22 0.18
CA ILE A 421 11.75 -5.19 -0.33
C ILE A 421 11.87 -5.07 -1.86
N GLU A 422 13.10 -4.99 -2.38
CA GLU A 422 13.36 -5.00 -3.83
C GLU A 422 12.87 -6.29 -4.49
N ALA A 423 12.94 -7.42 -3.77
CA ALA A 423 12.38 -8.70 -4.20
C ALA A 423 10.86 -8.78 -4.03
N GLY A 424 10.17 -7.74 -3.53
CA GLY A 424 8.71 -7.70 -3.40
C GLY A 424 8.17 -8.34 -2.12
N ALA A 425 8.77 -8.03 -0.97
CA ALA A 425 8.21 -8.35 0.34
C ALA A 425 6.81 -7.73 0.54
N ASP A 426 5.91 -8.50 1.17
CA ASP A 426 4.50 -8.11 1.34
C ASP A 426 4.20 -7.47 2.69
N MET A 427 4.84 -7.97 3.75
CA MET A 427 4.69 -7.48 5.11
C MET A 427 6.05 -7.36 5.80
N VAL A 428 6.24 -6.28 6.57
CA VAL A 428 7.42 -6.03 7.40
C VAL A 428 6.97 -5.89 8.84
N MET A 429 7.59 -6.64 9.75
CA MET A 429 7.37 -6.49 11.19
C MET A 429 8.44 -5.60 11.82
N ILE A 430 8.01 -4.60 12.60
CA ILE A 430 8.90 -3.65 13.27
C ILE A 430 9.18 -4.08 14.70
N ALA A 431 10.46 -4.18 15.05
CA ALA A 431 10.94 -4.55 16.37
C ALA A 431 10.76 -3.44 17.42
N HIS A 432 10.81 -3.81 18.70
CA HIS A 432 10.88 -2.88 19.82
C HIS A 432 12.33 -2.60 20.23
N LEU A 433 13.06 -1.82 19.42
CA LEU A 433 14.48 -1.48 19.64
C LEU A 433 14.65 0.02 19.81
N LEU A 434 15.30 0.47 20.88
CA LEU A 434 15.70 1.86 21.04
C LEU A 434 17.04 2.09 20.31
N LEU A 435 17.08 3.11 19.45
CA LEU A 435 18.24 3.46 18.61
C LEU A 435 18.62 4.92 18.88
N PRO A 436 19.37 5.23 19.94
CA PRO A 436 19.55 6.62 20.39
C PRO A 436 20.20 7.57 19.38
N GLU A 437 20.96 7.06 18.41
CA GLU A 437 21.54 7.88 17.34
C GLU A 437 20.55 8.17 16.19
N ILE A 438 19.37 7.56 16.20
CA ILE A 438 18.31 7.71 15.19
C ILE A 438 17.08 8.37 15.82
N ASP A 439 16.59 7.80 16.92
CA ASP A 439 15.50 8.32 17.75
C ASP A 439 15.78 7.93 19.21
N ASP A 440 16.13 8.93 20.02
CA ASP A 440 16.46 8.75 21.44
C ASP A 440 15.24 8.67 22.36
N LYS A 441 14.04 8.91 21.81
CA LYS A 441 12.80 9.00 22.56
C LYS A 441 11.93 7.77 22.39
N PHE A 442 11.84 7.23 21.19
CA PHE A 442 10.92 6.16 20.85
C PHE A 442 11.63 4.91 20.33
N PRO A 443 11.21 3.70 20.75
CA PRO A 443 11.65 2.49 20.10
C PRO A 443 11.16 2.46 18.65
N SER A 444 11.83 1.65 17.83
CA SER A 444 11.61 1.55 16.38
C SER A 444 10.14 1.39 15.98
N SER A 445 9.36 0.59 16.71
CA SER A 445 7.92 0.38 16.48
C SER A 445 7.03 1.60 16.75
N LEU A 446 7.55 2.62 17.44
CA LEU A 446 6.86 3.85 17.80
C LEU A 446 7.50 5.09 17.15
N SER A 447 8.57 4.91 16.37
CA SER A 447 9.38 5.99 15.81
C SER A 447 8.98 6.29 14.37
N GLU A 448 8.54 7.52 14.12
CA GLU A 448 8.28 8.03 12.76
C GLU A 448 9.56 8.02 11.92
N THR A 449 10.72 8.35 12.50
CA THR A 449 12.00 8.30 11.79
C THR A 449 12.34 6.89 11.30
N VAL A 450 12.07 5.85 12.09
CA VAL A 450 12.34 4.47 11.67
C VAL A 450 11.29 3.97 10.67
N ILE A 451 10.00 4.20 10.93
CA ILE A 451 8.93 3.63 10.10
C ILE A 451 8.71 4.47 8.83
N HIS A 452 8.52 5.77 8.96
CA HIS A 452 8.31 6.66 7.83
C HIS A 452 9.62 6.94 7.09
N ASP A 453 10.61 7.55 7.74
CA ASP A 453 11.78 8.06 7.01
C ASP A 453 12.68 6.93 6.48
N MET A 454 13.00 5.93 7.30
CA MET A 454 13.87 4.83 6.87
C MET A 454 13.10 3.81 6.00
N LEU A 455 11.98 3.27 6.49
CA LEU A 455 11.31 2.18 5.77
C LEU A 455 10.44 2.68 4.60
N ARG A 456 9.53 3.65 4.82
CA ARG A 456 8.63 4.13 3.76
C ARG A 456 9.32 5.03 2.73
N ALA A 457 10.15 5.96 3.18
CA ALA A 457 10.76 6.98 2.31
C ALA A 457 12.10 6.50 1.73
N GLU A 458 13.08 6.06 2.52
CA GLU A 458 14.37 5.65 1.96
C GLU A 458 14.31 4.29 1.25
N LEU A 459 13.74 3.27 1.89
CA LEU A 459 13.60 1.94 1.26
C LEU A 459 12.39 1.85 0.32
N GLN A 460 11.62 2.93 0.17
CA GLN A 460 10.46 3.03 -0.72
C GLN A 460 9.42 1.91 -0.50
N TYR A 461 9.31 1.37 0.72
CA TYR A 461 8.45 0.23 1.00
C TYR A 461 6.96 0.61 0.96
N LYS A 462 6.19 -0.07 0.10
CA LYS A 462 4.75 0.20 -0.11
C LYS A 462 3.81 -0.87 0.47
N GLY A 463 4.34 -2.00 0.94
CA GLY A 463 3.56 -3.11 1.51
C GLY A 463 3.04 -2.84 2.93
N VAL A 464 2.55 -3.85 3.63
CA VAL A 464 1.99 -3.69 4.98
C VAL A 464 3.10 -3.60 6.03
N VAL A 465 2.98 -2.66 6.96
CA VAL A 465 3.83 -2.58 8.17
C VAL A 465 3.03 -3.02 9.38
N ILE A 466 3.53 -4.00 10.10
CA ILE A 466 2.96 -4.50 11.36
C ILE A 466 3.95 -4.31 12.50
N THR A 467 3.48 -4.05 13.72
CA THR A 467 4.36 -4.07 14.90
C THR A 467 4.69 -5.50 15.30
N ASP A 468 5.82 -5.71 15.97
CA ASP A 468 5.94 -6.82 16.92
C ASP A 468 4.90 -6.65 18.06
N ASP A 469 4.72 -7.66 18.90
CA ASP A 469 3.65 -7.67 19.90
C ASP A 469 3.81 -6.54 20.94
N LEU A 470 2.90 -5.56 20.94
CA LEU A 470 2.94 -4.43 21.87
C LEU A 470 2.73 -4.86 23.34
N MET A 471 2.32 -6.11 23.59
CA MET A 471 2.27 -6.68 24.93
C MET A 471 3.65 -7.07 25.49
N MET A 472 4.71 -7.04 24.68
CA MET A 472 6.06 -7.33 25.11
C MET A 472 6.57 -6.28 26.12
N LYS A 473 7.37 -6.71 27.10
CA LYS A 473 7.86 -5.85 28.18
C LYS A 473 8.66 -4.65 27.70
N ALA A 474 9.31 -4.73 26.55
CA ALA A 474 9.98 -3.58 25.93
C ALA A 474 9.03 -2.38 25.79
N ILE A 475 7.74 -2.61 25.52
CA ILE A 475 6.70 -1.59 25.42
C ILE A 475 5.90 -1.48 26.73
N ASP A 476 5.30 -2.58 27.20
CA ASP A 476 4.38 -2.62 28.35
C ASP A 476 4.97 -2.05 29.66
N ALA A 477 6.30 -2.09 29.83
CA ALA A 477 6.96 -1.52 31.00
C ALA A 477 7.30 -0.02 30.89
N ASN A 478 7.28 0.54 29.68
CA ASN A 478 7.78 1.90 29.39
C ASN A 478 6.68 2.85 28.87
N TYR A 479 5.63 2.30 28.25
CA TYR A 479 4.53 3.05 27.64
C TYR A 479 3.19 2.45 28.04
N GLY A 480 2.13 3.26 28.07
CA GLY A 480 0.77 2.73 28.12
C GLY A 480 0.47 2.00 26.80
N LEU A 481 -0.18 0.84 26.85
CA LEU A 481 -0.51 0.04 25.67
C LEU A 481 -1.29 0.87 24.63
N ASP A 482 -2.30 1.60 25.10
CA ASP A 482 -3.16 2.46 24.29
C ASP A 482 -2.36 3.57 23.61
N GLU A 483 -1.49 4.24 24.36
CA GLU A 483 -0.59 5.29 23.86
C GLU A 483 0.39 4.73 22.83
N ALA A 484 0.98 3.56 23.10
CA ALA A 484 1.89 2.89 22.18
C ALA A 484 1.20 2.53 20.85
N ALA A 485 -0.05 2.05 20.89
CA ALA A 485 -0.81 1.77 19.67
C ALA A 485 -1.05 3.04 18.84
N VAL A 486 -1.49 4.13 19.48
CA VAL A 486 -1.68 5.43 18.81
C VAL A 486 -0.38 5.94 18.21
N LEU A 487 0.72 5.94 18.97
CA LEU A 487 2.04 6.36 18.51
C LEU A 487 2.52 5.55 17.30
N SER A 488 2.33 4.23 17.31
CA SER A 488 2.77 3.37 16.22
C SER A 488 2.02 3.66 14.90
N LEU A 489 0.70 3.83 14.95
CA LEU A 489 -0.08 4.13 13.75
C LEU A 489 0.26 5.52 13.19
N LYS A 490 0.48 6.50 14.07
CA LYS A 490 0.97 7.85 13.70
C LYS A 490 2.34 7.78 13.04
N ALA A 491 3.25 6.97 13.58
CA ALA A 491 4.60 6.78 13.05
C ALA A 491 4.63 6.11 11.67
N GLY A 492 3.56 5.40 11.27
CA GLY A 492 3.44 4.83 9.94
C GLY A 492 3.13 3.33 9.87
N SER A 493 2.93 2.66 11.01
CA SER A 493 2.47 1.26 11.04
C SER A 493 1.05 1.17 10.47
N ASP A 494 0.77 0.12 9.70
CA ASP A 494 -0.58 -0.13 9.20
C ASP A 494 -1.39 -0.99 10.17
N ILE A 495 -0.72 -1.92 10.86
CA ILE A 495 -1.33 -2.84 11.82
C ILE A 495 -0.56 -2.81 13.15
N VAL A 496 -1.27 -2.76 14.26
CA VAL A 496 -0.70 -3.04 15.60
C VAL A 496 -1.06 -4.45 16.04
N MET A 497 -0.06 -5.20 16.53
CA MET A 497 -0.26 -6.52 17.10
C MET A 497 -0.43 -6.43 18.60
N ILE A 498 -1.55 -6.96 19.10
CA ILE A 498 -1.88 -7.03 20.53
C ILE A 498 -2.15 -8.49 20.87
N ALA A 499 -1.13 -9.29 21.20
CA ALA A 499 -1.31 -10.69 21.61
C ALA A 499 -1.81 -10.82 23.07
N GLY A 500 -2.73 -9.93 23.46
CA GLY A 500 -3.40 -9.89 24.75
C GLY A 500 -4.77 -10.59 24.74
N GLY A 501 -5.53 -10.43 25.82
CA GLY A 501 -6.92 -10.87 25.89
C GLY A 501 -7.89 -9.76 25.47
N TYR A 502 -9.16 -10.12 25.30
CA TYR A 502 -10.25 -9.26 24.82
C TYR A 502 -10.24 -7.83 25.37
N GLU A 503 -10.19 -7.68 26.70
CA GLU A 503 -10.24 -6.35 27.33
C GLU A 503 -9.11 -5.43 26.85
N LYS A 504 -7.88 -5.94 26.72
CA LYS A 504 -6.75 -5.14 26.25
C LYS A 504 -6.91 -4.71 24.80
N VAL A 505 -7.42 -5.62 23.96
CA VAL A 505 -7.68 -5.33 22.54
C VAL A 505 -8.78 -4.28 22.41
N ARG A 506 -9.87 -4.41 23.18
CA ARG A 506 -10.97 -3.45 23.19
C ARG A 506 -10.53 -2.06 23.66
N ASP A 507 -9.72 -1.99 24.71
CA ASP A 507 -9.22 -0.73 25.25
C ASP A 507 -8.34 0.00 24.21
N VAL A 508 -7.46 -0.74 23.53
CA VAL A 508 -6.66 -0.21 22.40
C VAL A 508 -7.54 0.28 21.26
N LEU A 509 -8.53 -0.52 20.82
CA LEU A 509 -9.46 -0.11 19.75
C LEU A 509 -10.23 1.16 20.11
N THR A 510 -10.63 1.30 21.37
CA THR A 510 -11.31 2.50 21.88
C THR A 510 -10.38 3.71 21.77
N ALA A 511 -9.13 3.58 22.24
CA ALA A 511 -8.16 4.66 22.17
C ALA A 511 -7.81 5.07 20.72
N LEU A 512 -7.69 4.10 19.82
CA LEU A 512 -7.47 4.35 18.39
C LEU A 512 -8.66 5.07 17.75
N LEU A 513 -9.88 4.67 18.09
CA LEU A 513 -11.09 5.34 17.60
C LEU A 513 -11.18 6.77 18.14
N ASP A 514 -10.90 7.00 19.42
CA ASP A 514 -10.88 8.34 20.02
C ASP A 514 -9.79 9.23 19.38
N ALA A 515 -8.61 8.68 19.10
CA ALA A 515 -7.54 9.39 18.41
C ALA A 515 -7.93 9.74 16.96
N ALA A 516 -8.67 8.86 16.28
CA ALA A 516 -9.18 9.13 14.94
C ALA A 516 -10.27 10.22 14.95
N VAL A 517 -11.26 10.11 15.84
CA VAL A 517 -12.36 11.08 15.97
C VAL A 517 -11.86 12.47 16.37
N SER A 518 -10.83 12.55 17.21
CA SER A 518 -10.21 13.81 17.60
C SER A 518 -9.29 14.42 16.53
N GLY A 519 -8.98 13.68 15.47
CA GLY A 519 -8.04 14.08 14.42
C GLY A 519 -6.56 13.96 14.82
N GLU A 520 -6.25 13.34 15.96
CA GLU A 520 -4.87 13.01 16.33
C GLU A 520 -4.25 12.02 15.33
N ILE A 521 -5.04 11.06 14.85
CA ILE A 521 -4.74 10.26 13.67
C ILE A 521 -5.68 10.73 12.56
N PRO A 522 -5.18 11.43 11.52
CA PRO A 522 -6.02 11.85 10.41
C PRO A 522 -6.68 10.64 9.72
N GLU A 523 -7.95 10.76 9.33
CA GLU A 523 -8.67 9.67 8.66
C GLU A 523 -8.01 9.25 7.34
N GLU A 524 -7.41 10.20 6.61
CA GLU A 524 -6.62 9.89 5.42
C GLU A 524 -5.44 8.94 5.73
N ARG A 525 -4.78 9.09 6.89
CA ARG A 525 -3.72 8.17 7.33
C ARG A 525 -4.27 6.77 7.58
N ILE A 526 -5.49 6.67 8.13
CA ILE A 526 -6.22 5.42 8.34
C ILE A 526 -6.58 4.78 7.00
N ASN A 527 -7.18 5.54 6.08
CA ASN A 527 -7.56 5.09 4.74
C ASN A 527 -6.34 4.52 3.98
N GLN A 528 -5.17 5.15 4.10
CA GLN A 528 -3.92 4.64 3.51
C GLN A 528 -3.51 3.28 4.08
N SER A 529 -3.60 3.08 5.39
CA SER A 529 -3.32 1.77 6.02
C SER A 529 -4.32 0.72 5.57
N VAL A 530 -5.61 1.03 5.67
CA VAL A 530 -6.70 0.11 5.27
C VAL A 530 -6.56 -0.28 3.81
N ARG A 531 -6.20 0.66 2.93
CA ARG A 531 -5.93 0.36 1.52
C ARG A 531 -4.82 -0.67 1.36
N ARG A 532 -3.68 -0.55 2.05
CA ARG A 532 -2.60 -1.56 1.98
C ARG A 532 -3.06 -2.91 2.49
N ILE A 533 -3.83 -2.92 3.58
CA ILE A 533 -4.38 -4.12 4.20
C ILE A 533 -5.32 -4.86 3.24
N LEU A 534 -6.29 -4.14 2.64
CA LEU A 534 -7.25 -4.73 1.72
C LEU A 534 -6.59 -5.18 0.41
N LEU A 535 -5.65 -4.39 -0.15
CA LEU A 535 -4.87 -4.81 -1.31
C LEU A 535 -4.07 -6.09 -1.03
N LEU A 536 -3.55 -6.26 0.18
CA LEU A 536 -2.86 -7.48 0.57
C LEU A 536 -3.82 -8.67 0.69
N LYS A 537 -5.04 -8.46 1.25
CA LYS A 537 -6.10 -9.48 1.28
C LYS A 537 -6.51 -9.91 -0.12
N ASP A 538 -6.69 -8.95 -1.04
CA ASP A 538 -7.06 -9.20 -2.42
C ASP A 538 -5.94 -9.92 -3.19
N LYS A 539 -4.68 -9.49 -3.01
CA LYS A 539 -3.50 -10.13 -3.65
C LYS A 539 -3.43 -11.64 -3.34
N TYR A 540 -3.79 -12.04 -2.13
CA TYR A 540 -3.73 -13.42 -1.68
C TYR A 540 -5.07 -14.15 -1.74
N GLU A 541 -6.10 -13.51 -2.31
CA GLU A 541 -7.46 -14.06 -2.41
C GLU A 541 -7.95 -14.61 -1.07
N ILE A 542 -7.71 -13.86 0.01
CA ILE A 542 -8.07 -14.29 1.36
C ILE A 542 -9.58 -14.52 1.44
N THR A 543 -9.99 -15.63 2.05
CA THR A 543 -11.41 -15.96 2.26
C THR A 543 -11.62 -16.62 3.63
N ASP A 544 -12.83 -16.48 4.16
CA ASP A 544 -13.29 -17.21 5.34
C ASP A 544 -13.92 -18.56 5.00
N ALA A 545 -13.56 -19.14 3.84
CA ALA A 545 -13.98 -20.49 3.49
C ALA A 545 -13.52 -21.48 4.58
N PRO A 546 -14.38 -22.44 4.99
CA PRO A 546 -14.02 -23.43 5.99
C PRO A 546 -12.77 -24.22 5.60
N VAL A 547 -11.94 -24.48 6.61
CA VAL A 547 -10.78 -25.37 6.53
C VAL A 547 -11.27 -26.82 6.48
N GLU A 548 -10.77 -27.54 5.48
CA GLU A 548 -11.00 -28.97 5.28
C GLU A 548 -10.23 -29.83 6.30
N GLU A 549 -10.39 -31.15 6.23
CA GLU A 549 -9.64 -32.08 7.08
C GLU A 549 -8.12 -31.95 6.89
N ILE A 550 -7.39 -31.80 8.01
CA ILE A 550 -5.94 -31.61 8.01
C ILE A 550 -5.26 -32.98 7.87
N GLN A 551 -4.52 -33.17 6.78
CA GLN A 551 -3.83 -34.43 6.47
C GLN A 551 -2.37 -34.38 6.95
N THR A 552 -2.14 -34.57 8.25
CA THR A 552 -0.80 -34.49 8.87
C THR A 552 0.20 -35.49 8.28
N GLU A 553 -0.23 -36.68 7.89
CA GLU A 553 0.62 -37.68 7.25
C GLU A 553 1.17 -37.16 5.91
N ARG A 554 0.32 -36.51 5.11
CA ARG A 554 0.72 -35.92 3.82
C ARG A 554 1.74 -34.80 4.01
N LEU A 555 1.55 -33.95 5.02
CA LEU A 555 2.49 -32.88 5.37
C LEU A 555 3.84 -33.46 5.82
N ASN A 556 3.82 -34.55 6.60
CA ASN A 556 5.03 -35.25 7.01
C ASN A 556 5.75 -35.94 5.85
N GLU A 557 5.05 -36.55 4.92
CA GLU A 557 5.65 -37.10 3.68
C GLU A 557 6.36 -36.01 2.86
N LEU A 558 5.76 -34.82 2.79
CA LEU A 558 6.34 -33.67 2.10
C LEU A 558 7.62 -33.19 2.79
N LEU A 559 7.58 -33.01 4.11
CA LEU A 559 8.77 -32.63 4.89
C LEU A 559 9.86 -33.69 4.81
N GLU A 560 9.51 -34.97 4.94
CA GLU A 560 10.46 -36.08 4.88
C GLU A 560 11.15 -36.14 3.52
N ALA A 561 10.40 -36.00 2.42
CA ALA A 561 10.98 -35.97 1.07
C ALA A 561 11.96 -34.80 0.90
N LEU A 562 11.58 -33.60 1.35
CA LEU A 562 12.40 -32.40 1.29
C LEU A 562 13.69 -32.55 2.12
N LEU A 563 13.56 -32.96 3.39
CA LEU A 563 14.71 -33.08 4.28
C LEU A 563 15.65 -34.22 3.85
N ASN A 564 15.13 -35.31 3.29
CA ASN A 564 15.94 -36.37 2.69
C ASN A 564 16.75 -35.89 1.49
N GLN A 565 16.25 -34.93 0.72
CA GLN A 565 16.93 -34.39 -0.46
C GLN A 565 18.12 -33.50 -0.09
N TYR A 566 18.00 -32.70 0.97
CA TYR A 566 18.96 -31.64 1.28
C TYR A 566 19.80 -31.87 2.55
N MET A 567 19.33 -32.67 3.49
CA MET A 567 19.97 -32.81 4.82
C MET A 567 20.53 -34.21 5.12
N ASN A 568 20.37 -35.18 4.20
CA ASN A 568 20.81 -36.57 4.40
C ASN A 568 21.93 -37.04 3.46
#